data_AF-A0A6C0LDZ2-F1
#
_entry.id   AF-A0A6C0LDZ2-F1
#
_cell.length_a   1.000
_cell.length_b   1.000
_cell.length_c   1.000
_cell.angle_alpha   90.00
_cell.angle_beta   90.00
_cell.angle_gamma   90.00
#
_symmetry.space_group_name_H-M   'P 1'
#
loop_
_entity.id
_entity.type
_entity.pdbx_description
1 polymer ?
#
loop_
_entity_poly.entity_id
_entity_poly.type
_entity_poly.pdbx_seq_one_letter_code
_entity_poly.pdbx_strand_id
1 'polypeptide(L)'
;MKKIGKFKIKGKERNVYEIKKNKKNKYYYHYKNKKIFIKKPTDFSKKYSKYRYNKGSKSKSFDVYLDKNPKDTIPIKYKTFSNVKSTIRKLERLYKTGKYTHKRIWQVGMIMYVRLRAMKGKQKQKTVAKRYYKFLGKRTKQKGKNKEETFKKRKKMKFKIN
;
A
#
# COMPACT_ATOMS: atom_id res chain seq x y z
N MET A 1 -0.45 -43.63 12.21
CA MET A 1 0.00 -42.74 11.11
C MET A 1 -1.22 -42.03 10.56
N LYS A 2 -1.23 -40.70 10.47
CA LYS A 2 -2.41 -39.92 10.03
C LYS A 2 -2.07 -39.09 8.80
N LYS A 3 -2.84 -39.21 7.71
CA LYS A 3 -2.72 -38.30 6.57
C LYS A 3 -3.27 -36.92 6.98
N ILE A 4 -2.47 -35.88 6.84
CA ILE A 4 -2.86 -34.52 7.26
C ILE A 4 -3.32 -33.65 6.10
N GLY A 5 -2.96 -33.98 4.85
CA GLY A 5 -3.41 -33.25 3.66
C GLY A 5 -2.44 -33.30 2.49
N LYS A 6 -2.78 -32.60 1.41
CA LYS A 6 -1.89 -32.33 0.27
C LYS A 6 -1.22 -30.98 0.45
N PHE A 7 0.10 -30.93 0.31
CA PHE A 7 0.89 -29.70 0.43
C PHE A 7 1.83 -29.55 -0.76
N LYS A 8 2.07 -28.31 -1.20
CA LYS A 8 3.04 -28.00 -2.24
C LYS A 8 4.46 -28.00 -1.65
N ILE A 9 5.25 -29.04 -1.95
CA ILE A 9 6.62 -29.22 -1.45
C ILE A 9 7.55 -29.36 -2.65
N LYS A 10 8.55 -28.47 -2.76
CA LYS A 10 9.47 -28.40 -3.91
C LYS A 10 8.72 -28.34 -5.25
N GLY A 11 7.70 -27.49 -5.33
CA GLY A 11 6.91 -27.25 -6.55
C GLY A 11 5.81 -28.29 -6.86
N LYS A 12 5.81 -29.46 -6.22
CA LYS A 12 4.84 -30.54 -6.47
C LYS A 12 3.88 -30.73 -5.30
N GLU A 13 2.62 -31.07 -5.58
CA GLU A 13 1.68 -31.47 -4.54
C GLU A 13 2.00 -32.86 -4.01
N ARG A 14 2.06 -33.00 -2.69
CA ARG A 14 2.41 -34.26 -2.03
C ARG A 14 1.48 -34.50 -0.84
N ASN A 15 1.07 -35.75 -0.68
CA ASN A 15 0.37 -36.19 0.54
C ASN A 15 1.37 -36.21 1.71
N VAL A 16 1.06 -35.46 2.77
CA VAL A 16 1.86 -35.42 4.00
C VAL A 16 1.17 -36.20 5.10
N TYR A 17 1.97 -36.90 5.88
CA TYR A 17 1.56 -37.75 6.99
C TYR A 17 2.20 -37.28 8.30
N GLU A 18 1.48 -37.47 9.39
CA GLU A 18 1.91 -37.20 10.75
C GLU A 18 2.07 -38.52 11.52
N ILE A 19 3.13 -38.59 12.32
CA ILE A 19 3.42 -39.70 13.22
C ILE A 19 3.98 -39.16 14.55
N LYS A 20 3.53 -39.72 15.67
CA LYS A 20 4.12 -39.46 17.00
C LYS A 20 5.37 -40.32 17.15
N LYS A 21 6.52 -39.70 17.44
CA LYS A 21 7.78 -40.39 17.78
C LYS A 21 8.44 -39.67 18.95
N ASN A 22 8.74 -40.38 20.04
CA ASN A 22 9.38 -39.85 21.26
C ASN A 22 8.66 -38.61 21.81
N LYS A 23 7.34 -38.73 22.05
CA LYS A 23 6.47 -37.64 22.53
C LYS A 23 6.41 -36.38 21.62
N LYS A 24 7.01 -36.40 20.42
CA LYS A 24 6.98 -35.28 19.45
C LYS A 24 6.28 -35.69 18.16
N ASN A 25 5.57 -34.75 17.53
CA ASN A 25 4.94 -34.96 16.23
C ASN A 25 6.00 -34.76 15.12
N LYS A 26 6.16 -35.77 14.26
CA LYS A 26 6.99 -35.72 13.06
C LYS A 26 6.10 -35.78 11.82
N TYR A 27 6.51 -35.05 10.80
CA TYR A 27 5.79 -34.96 9.53
C TYR A 27 6.68 -35.49 8.41
N TYR A 28 6.10 -36.21 7.46
CA TYR A 28 6.84 -36.73 6.32
C TYR A 28 5.96 -36.90 5.10
N TYR A 29 6.60 -37.01 3.94
CA TYR A 29 5.96 -37.43 2.70
C TYR A 29 6.72 -38.60 2.08
N HIS A 30 6.06 -39.35 1.23
CA HIS A 30 6.71 -40.41 0.46
C HIS A 30 7.33 -39.83 -0.82
N TYR A 31 8.60 -40.14 -1.05
CA TYR A 31 9.27 -39.89 -2.31
C TYR A 31 9.94 -41.17 -2.77
N LYS A 32 9.46 -41.69 -3.91
CA LYS A 32 9.74 -43.08 -4.29
C LYS A 32 9.35 -43.99 -3.11
N ASN A 33 10.16 -44.99 -2.81
CA ASN A 33 9.92 -45.94 -1.71
C ASN A 33 10.53 -45.47 -0.37
N LYS A 34 10.84 -44.17 -0.21
CA LYS A 34 11.48 -43.62 1.00
C LYS A 34 10.60 -42.56 1.69
N LYS A 35 10.66 -42.53 3.03
CA LYS A 35 10.03 -41.49 3.87
C LYS A 35 10.97 -40.30 4.02
N ILE A 36 10.53 -39.11 3.61
CA ILE A 36 11.30 -37.87 3.79
C ILE A 36 10.65 -37.03 4.88
N PHE A 37 11.35 -36.89 6.00
CA PHE A 37 10.91 -36.08 7.13
C PHE A 37 11.05 -34.58 6.86
N ILE A 38 10.06 -33.82 7.29
CA ILE A 38 9.97 -32.38 7.12
C ILE A 38 9.50 -31.71 8.42
N LYS A 39 9.74 -30.40 8.51
CA LYS A 39 9.06 -29.56 9.50
C LYS A 39 7.56 -29.53 9.21
N LYS A 40 6.74 -29.22 10.21
CA LYS A 40 5.28 -29.09 10.06
C LYS A 40 4.96 -28.19 8.86
N PRO A 41 4.30 -28.69 7.80
CA PRO A 41 3.99 -27.86 6.66
C PRO A 41 3.00 -26.79 7.10
N THR A 42 3.33 -25.53 6.84
CA THR A 42 2.38 -24.43 7.02
C THR A 42 1.59 -24.29 5.73
N ASP A 43 0.27 -24.25 5.84
CA ASP A 43 -0.58 -24.02 4.69
C ASP A 43 -0.40 -22.56 4.24
N PHE A 44 0.56 -22.33 3.34
CA PHE A 44 0.81 -21.01 2.77
C PHE A 44 -0.43 -20.44 2.09
N SER A 45 -1.41 -21.27 1.71
CA SER A 45 -2.66 -20.82 1.12
C SER A 45 -3.47 -19.94 2.07
N LYS A 46 -3.48 -20.21 3.39
CA LYS A 46 -4.16 -19.37 4.39
C LYS A 46 -3.40 -18.08 4.68
N LYS A 47 -2.06 -18.10 4.70
CA LYS A 47 -1.24 -16.90 4.96
C LYS A 47 -1.22 -15.92 3.78
N TYR A 48 -1.37 -16.42 2.56
CA TYR A 48 -1.41 -15.62 1.32
C TYR A 48 -2.80 -15.54 0.66
N SER A 49 -3.86 -16.14 1.24
CA SER A 49 -5.24 -15.94 0.75
C SER A 49 -5.64 -14.45 0.77
N LYS A 50 -5.14 -13.71 1.77
CA LYS A 50 -5.22 -12.24 1.84
C LYS A 50 -4.54 -11.48 0.69
N TYR A 51 -3.81 -12.17 -0.19
CA TYR A 51 -3.08 -11.58 -1.32
C TYR A 51 -3.36 -12.29 -2.66
N ARG A 52 -4.36 -13.19 -2.74
CA ARG A 52 -4.76 -13.74 -4.04
C ARG A 52 -5.57 -12.68 -4.80
N TYR A 53 -4.94 -12.17 -5.85
CA TYR A 53 -5.56 -11.31 -6.85
C TYR A 53 -6.78 -12.00 -7.47
N ASN A 54 -7.82 -11.20 -7.65
CA ASN A 54 -9.21 -11.54 -7.94
C ASN A 54 -9.42 -12.40 -9.20
N LYS A 55 -10.10 -13.54 -9.05
CA LYS A 55 -11.00 -14.07 -10.09
C LYS A 55 -12.41 -13.58 -9.74
N GLY A 56 -12.91 -12.59 -10.47
CA GLY A 56 -14.32 -12.19 -10.42
C GLY A 56 -14.73 -11.26 -9.27
N SER A 57 -14.56 -9.96 -9.50
CA SER A 57 -15.36 -8.81 -9.01
C SER A 57 -14.47 -7.63 -8.58
N LYS A 58 -14.58 -6.51 -9.30
CA LYS A 58 -13.82 -5.25 -9.12
C LYS A 58 -13.84 -4.67 -7.68
N SER A 59 -14.67 -5.21 -6.79
CA SER A 59 -14.86 -4.73 -5.43
C SER A 59 -13.85 -5.27 -4.41
N LYS A 60 -13.00 -6.25 -4.74
CA LYS A 60 -12.08 -6.86 -3.74
C LYS A 60 -10.58 -6.72 -4.06
N SER A 61 -10.20 -5.85 -4.99
CA SER A 61 -8.79 -5.50 -5.18
C SER A 61 -8.34 -4.56 -4.06
N PHE A 62 -7.33 -4.99 -3.30
CA PHE A 62 -6.56 -4.15 -2.39
C PHE A 62 -5.71 -3.17 -3.21
N ASP A 63 -6.34 -2.24 -3.90
CA ASP A 63 -5.63 -1.13 -4.52
C ASP A 63 -5.55 -0.01 -3.50
N VAL A 64 -4.32 0.25 -3.03
CA VAL A 64 -3.98 1.28 -2.05
C VAL A 64 -4.50 2.67 -2.46
N TYR A 65 -4.88 2.84 -3.74
CA TYR A 65 -5.31 4.09 -4.33
C TYR A 65 -6.76 4.13 -4.85
N LEU A 66 -7.55 3.07 -4.66
CA LEU A 66 -9.00 3.08 -4.98
C LEU A 66 -9.81 3.35 -3.71
N ASP A 67 -10.09 4.62 -3.47
CA ASP A 67 -11.22 4.98 -2.63
C ASP A 67 -12.50 4.79 -3.44
N LYS A 68 -13.37 3.88 -3.01
CA LYS A 68 -14.60 3.54 -3.74
C LYS A 68 -15.70 4.60 -3.53
N ASN A 69 -15.49 5.55 -2.61
CA ASN A 69 -16.43 6.61 -2.39
C ASN A 69 -16.18 7.76 -3.38
N PRO A 70 -17.10 8.02 -4.33
CA PRO A 70 -16.92 9.10 -5.30
C PRO A 70 -16.80 10.47 -4.62
N LYS A 71 -17.38 10.65 -3.41
CA LYS A 71 -17.32 11.90 -2.63
C LYS A 71 -15.90 12.30 -2.20
N ASP A 72 -14.99 11.32 -2.06
CA ASP A 72 -13.61 11.53 -1.63
C ASP A 72 -12.62 11.78 -2.78
N THR A 73 -13.12 11.79 -4.03
CA THR A 73 -12.30 11.99 -5.23
C THR A 73 -11.95 13.46 -5.44
N ILE A 74 -10.65 13.77 -5.53
CA ILE A 74 -10.16 15.12 -5.86
C ILE A 74 -9.59 15.08 -7.29
N PRO A 75 -10.21 15.77 -8.26
CA PRO A 75 -9.69 15.78 -9.62
C PRO A 75 -8.38 16.59 -9.68
N ILE A 76 -7.37 16.00 -10.33
CA ILE A 76 -6.02 16.57 -10.48
C ILE A 76 -5.70 16.83 -11.95
N LYS A 77 -5.15 18.02 -12.24
CA LYS A 77 -4.60 18.35 -13.57
C LYS A 77 -3.09 18.54 -13.43
N TYR A 78 -2.31 17.84 -14.25
CA TYR A 78 -0.83 17.93 -14.20
C TYR A 78 -0.18 17.96 -15.59
N LYS A 79 -0.97 18.22 -16.65
CA LYS A 79 -0.47 18.29 -18.03
C LYS A 79 0.54 19.41 -18.22
N THR A 80 0.16 20.65 -17.91
CA THR A 80 0.97 21.87 -18.04
C THR A 80 1.53 22.31 -16.70
N PHE A 81 2.51 23.22 -16.72
CA PHE A 81 3.04 23.82 -15.50
C PHE A 81 1.98 24.60 -14.72
N SER A 82 1.13 25.37 -15.40
CA SER A 82 0.00 26.08 -14.79
C SER A 82 -0.99 25.11 -14.11
N ASN A 83 -1.26 23.95 -14.73
CA ASN A 83 -2.11 22.92 -14.14
C ASN A 83 -1.54 22.36 -12.83
N VAL A 84 -0.22 22.17 -12.75
CA VAL A 84 0.44 21.72 -11.52
C VAL A 84 0.33 22.79 -10.43
N LYS A 85 0.60 24.07 -10.75
CA LYS A 85 0.46 25.18 -9.78
C LYS A 85 -0.96 25.29 -9.23
N SER A 86 -1.95 25.28 -10.12
CA SER A 86 -3.37 25.39 -9.74
C SER A 86 -3.82 24.18 -8.93
N THR A 87 -3.40 22.96 -9.29
CA THR A 87 -3.69 21.75 -8.50
C THR A 87 -3.11 21.84 -7.09
N ILE A 88 -1.85 22.28 -6.95
CA ILE A 88 -1.23 22.47 -5.62
C ILE A 88 -1.99 23.52 -4.80
N ARG A 89 -2.34 24.66 -5.40
CA ARG A 89 -3.13 25.71 -4.71
C ARG A 89 -4.49 25.18 -4.26
N LYS A 90 -5.16 24.39 -5.11
CA LYS A 90 -6.44 23.73 -4.79
C LYS A 90 -6.27 22.78 -3.60
N LEU A 91 -5.24 21.93 -3.59
CA LEU A 91 -4.96 21.01 -2.49
C LEU A 91 -4.69 21.75 -1.18
N GLU A 92 -3.89 22.82 -1.22
CA GLU A 92 -3.62 23.64 -0.03
C GLU A 92 -4.87 24.32 0.50
N ARG A 93 -5.74 24.84 -0.37
CA ARG A 93 -7.03 25.41 0.04
C ARG A 93 -7.89 24.36 0.73
N LEU A 94 -8.11 23.22 0.06
CA LEU A 94 -8.90 22.11 0.57
C LEU A 94 -8.44 21.62 1.96
N TYR A 95 -7.13 21.53 2.16
CA TYR A 95 -6.55 21.20 3.45
C TYR A 95 -6.85 22.25 4.52
N LYS A 96 -6.58 23.53 4.21
CA LYS A 96 -6.69 24.63 5.18
C LYS A 96 -8.13 24.93 5.57
N THR A 97 -9.09 24.67 4.69
CA THR A 97 -10.52 24.74 4.97
C THR A 97 -11.04 23.56 5.79
N GLY A 98 -10.20 22.54 6.08
CA GLY A 98 -10.63 21.35 6.82
C GLY A 98 -11.42 20.33 6.01
N LYS A 99 -11.80 20.66 4.75
CA LYS A 99 -12.57 19.78 3.85
C LYS A 99 -11.93 18.41 3.64
N TYR A 100 -10.59 18.32 3.62
CA TYR A 100 -9.89 17.04 3.54
C TYR A 100 -8.76 16.95 4.56
N THR A 101 -8.57 15.75 5.11
CA THR A 101 -7.48 15.46 6.04
C THR A 101 -6.11 15.56 5.34
N HIS A 102 -5.07 15.85 6.13
CA HIS A 102 -3.69 15.89 5.62
C HIS A 102 -3.28 14.55 4.95
N LYS A 103 -3.77 13.41 5.47
CA LYS A 103 -3.51 12.09 4.88
C LYS A 103 -4.00 12.02 3.43
N ARG A 104 -5.22 12.50 3.15
CA ARG A 104 -5.78 12.50 1.79
C ARG A 104 -5.01 13.43 0.85
N ILE A 105 -4.67 14.62 1.33
CA ILE A 105 -3.88 15.60 0.56
C ILE A 105 -2.49 15.04 0.25
N TRP A 106 -1.86 14.34 1.21
CA TRP A 106 -0.58 13.68 1.03
C TRP A 106 -0.65 12.58 -0.04
N GLN A 107 -1.67 11.72 -0.02
CA GLN A 107 -1.89 10.68 -1.03
C GLN A 107 -2.03 11.28 -2.43
N VAL A 108 -2.86 12.32 -2.59
CA VAL A 108 -3.07 12.97 -3.89
C VAL A 108 -1.78 13.66 -4.37
N GLY A 109 -1.04 14.31 -3.47
CA GLY A 109 0.27 14.89 -3.79
C GLY A 109 1.31 13.85 -4.22
N MET A 110 1.31 12.67 -3.58
CA MET A 110 2.16 11.54 -3.93
C MET A 110 1.82 10.98 -5.32
N ILE A 111 0.53 10.76 -5.62
CA ILE A 111 0.08 10.28 -6.94
C ILE A 111 0.50 11.27 -8.04
N MET A 112 0.29 12.57 -7.82
CA MET A 112 0.71 13.60 -8.77
C MET A 112 2.21 13.53 -9.06
N TYR A 113 3.04 13.39 -8.03
CA TYR A 113 4.49 13.27 -8.18
C TYR A 113 4.89 11.99 -8.92
N VAL A 114 4.35 10.83 -8.54
CA VAL A 114 4.68 9.54 -9.16
C VAL A 114 4.31 9.53 -10.65
N ARG A 115 3.11 10.03 -10.99
CA ARG A 115 2.67 10.14 -12.39
C ARG A 115 3.56 11.05 -13.20
N LEU A 116 3.91 12.23 -12.66
CA LEU A 116 4.85 13.14 -13.33
C LEU A 116 6.24 12.52 -13.48
N ARG A 117 6.72 11.76 -12.49
CA ARG A 117 8.01 11.08 -12.52
C ARG A 117 8.09 10.02 -13.63
N ALA A 118 7.01 9.28 -13.86
CA ALA A 118 6.93 8.24 -14.88
C ALA A 118 6.89 8.79 -16.33
N MET A 119 6.55 10.07 -16.52
CA MET A 119 6.51 10.69 -17.85
C MET A 119 7.91 11.05 -18.35
N LYS A 120 8.17 10.89 -19.66
CA LYS A 120 9.34 11.48 -20.32
C LYS A 120 9.18 13.02 -20.39
N GLY A 121 10.27 13.77 -20.19
CA GLY A 121 10.25 15.25 -20.18
C GLY A 121 9.64 15.89 -18.92
N LYS A 122 9.04 17.09 -19.04
CA LYS A 122 8.31 17.82 -17.97
C LYS A 122 9.12 18.13 -16.70
N GLN A 123 10.38 18.51 -16.87
CA GLN A 123 11.30 18.72 -15.74
C GLN A 123 10.79 19.79 -14.75
N LYS A 124 10.25 20.91 -15.24
CA LYS A 124 9.69 21.98 -14.39
C LYS A 124 8.54 21.47 -13.50
N GLN A 125 7.62 20.69 -14.07
CA GLN A 125 6.51 20.08 -13.34
C GLN A 125 7.01 19.09 -12.29
N LYS A 126 7.94 18.21 -12.67
CA LYS A 126 8.56 17.22 -11.77
C LYS A 126 9.22 17.89 -10.57
N THR A 127 9.99 18.96 -10.80
CA THR A 127 10.66 19.71 -9.74
C THR A 127 9.67 20.30 -8.74
N VAL A 128 8.63 20.97 -9.21
CA VAL A 128 7.61 21.56 -8.32
C VAL A 128 6.81 20.49 -7.58
N ALA A 129 6.40 19.41 -8.27
CA ALA A 129 5.69 18.31 -7.63
C ALA A 129 6.55 17.60 -6.57
N LYS A 130 7.85 17.39 -6.84
CA LYS A 130 8.81 16.82 -5.88
C LYS A 130 8.98 17.73 -4.65
N ARG A 131 9.10 19.05 -4.85
CA ARG A 131 9.17 20.04 -3.75
C ARG A 131 7.91 19.98 -2.89
N TYR A 132 6.73 19.92 -3.53
CA TYR A 132 5.46 19.83 -2.81
C TYR A 132 5.33 18.52 -2.04
N TYR A 133 5.68 17.39 -2.65
CA TYR A 133 5.70 16.08 -1.99
C TYR A 133 6.60 16.07 -0.74
N LYS A 134 7.83 16.60 -0.86
CA LYS A 134 8.75 16.74 0.27
C LYS A 134 8.17 17.65 1.36
N PHE A 135 7.54 18.76 0.97
CA PHE A 135 6.88 19.67 1.91
C PHE A 135 5.76 18.98 2.68
N LEU A 136 4.91 18.21 2.00
CA LEU A 136 3.85 17.42 2.64
C LEU A 136 4.43 16.38 3.60
N GLY A 137 5.56 15.77 3.26
CA GLY A 137 6.31 14.89 4.17
C GLY A 137 6.80 15.61 5.44
N LYS A 138 7.38 16.82 5.30
CA LYS A 138 7.75 17.66 6.45
C LYS A 138 6.52 18.03 7.30
N ARG A 139 5.40 18.36 6.67
CA ARG A 139 4.14 18.64 7.35
C ARG A 139 3.63 17.43 8.15
N THR A 140 3.78 16.21 7.63
CA THR A 140 3.41 14.98 8.36
C THR A 140 4.19 14.82 9.66
N LYS A 141 5.47 15.22 9.69
CA LYS A 141 6.30 15.13 10.88
C LYS A 141 5.87 16.07 12.01
N GLN A 142 5.18 17.16 11.69
CA GLN A 142 4.67 18.06 12.72
C GLN A 142 3.52 17.42 13.49
N LYS A 143 3.70 17.34 14.81
CA LYS A 143 2.77 16.76 15.78
C LYS A 143 2.57 17.75 16.94
N GLY A 144 1.34 17.85 17.41
CA GLY A 144 0.97 18.51 18.67
C GLY A 144 0.65 17.47 19.74
N LYS A 145 0.26 17.94 20.94
CA LYS A 145 -0.19 17.08 22.04
C LYS A 145 -1.46 16.30 21.66
N ASN A 146 -2.33 16.91 20.85
CA ASN A 146 -3.55 16.29 20.35
C ASN A 146 -3.74 16.52 18.83
N LYS A 147 -4.82 15.95 18.27
CA LYS A 147 -5.14 16.04 16.82
C LYS A 147 -5.40 17.47 16.37
N GLU A 148 -6.05 18.28 17.20
CA GLU A 148 -6.40 19.66 16.87
C GLU A 148 -5.17 20.56 16.83
N GLU A 149 -4.31 20.47 17.84
CA GLU A 149 -3.04 21.19 17.88
C GLU A 149 -2.12 20.75 16.73
N THR A 150 -2.11 19.45 16.41
CA THR A 150 -1.42 18.93 15.22
C THR A 150 -1.93 19.60 13.94
N PHE A 151 -3.25 19.73 13.78
CA PHE A 151 -3.85 20.39 12.63
C PHE A 151 -3.47 21.89 12.59
N LYS A 152 -3.59 22.62 13.71
CA LYS A 152 -3.21 24.04 13.83
C LYS A 152 -1.74 24.26 13.45
N LYS A 153 -0.81 23.45 13.99
CA LYS A 153 0.62 23.50 13.65
C LYS A 153 0.88 23.27 12.16
N ARG A 154 0.28 22.23 11.58
CA ARG A 154 0.43 21.91 10.15
C ARG A 154 -0.21 22.94 9.23
N LYS A 155 -1.34 23.54 9.62
CA LYS A 155 -2.07 24.59 8.87
C LYS A 155 -1.25 25.88 8.74
N LYS A 156 -0.44 26.21 9.75
CA LYS A 156 0.49 27.37 9.74
C LYS A 156 1.58 27.22 8.66
N MET A 157 1.99 26.00 8.30
CA MET A 157 2.99 25.77 7.27
C MET A 157 2.46 26.16 5.88
N LYS A 158 3.20 27.01 5.15
CA LYS A 158 2.85 27.45 3.79
C LYS A 158 3.85 26.91 2.77
N PHE A 159 3.35 26.32 1.70
CA PHE A 159 4.18 25.97 0.54
C PHE A 159 4.33 27.17 -0.39
N LYS A 160 5.57 27.52 -0.75
CA LYS A 160 5.86 28.59 -1.71
C LYS A 160 6.09 27.99 -3.11
N ILE A 161 5.25 28.40 -4.07
CA ILE A 161 5.35 28.02 -5.48
C ILE A 161 6.16 29.12 -6.20
N ASN A 162 7.45 29.18 -5.90
CA ASN A 162 8.40 29.95 -6.71
C ASN A 162 8.72 29.12 -7.96
#